data_AF-A0A2M8GCM0-F1
#
_entry.id   AF-A0A2M8GCM0-F1
#
_cell.length_a   1.000
_cell.length_b   1.000
_cell.length_c   1.000
_cell.angle_alpha   90.00
_cell.angle_beta   90.00
_cell.angle_gamma   90.00
#
_symmetry.space_group_name_H-M   'P 1'
#
loop_
_entity.id
_entity.type
_entity.pdbx_description
1 polymer ?
#
loop_
_entity_poly.entity_id
_entity_poly.type
_entity_poly.pdbx_seq_one_letter_code
_entity_poly.pdbx_strand_id
1 'polypeptide(L)'
;MIDTSFISLKLVIPPVLKLIKDGATILALIKPQFEVGRKDVGKHGVVRSPELQSKVVLEITAFCKGLNLEVMGTCESPLLGPAGNREFFIYAKKL
;
A
#
# COMPACT_ATOMS: atom_id res chain seq x y z
N MET A 1 8.59 -1.84 9.19
CA MET A 1 7.62 -2.57 8.36
C MET A 1 6.22 -2.06 8.72
N ILE A 2 5.34 -1.85 7.74
CA ILE A 2 3.95 -1.43 7.95
C ILE A 2 3.03 -2.52 7.39
N ASP A 3 2.26 -3.14 8.26
CA ASP A 3 1.21 -4.09 7.90
C ASP A 3 -0.02 -3.76 8.75
N THR A 4 -0.99 -3.07 8.12
CA THR A 4 -2.20 -2.59 8.79
C THR A 4 -3.43 -3.08 8.04
N SER A 5 -4.56 -3.15 8.74
CA SER A 5 -5.84 -3.55 8.17
C SER A 5 -6.91 -2.49 8.46
N PHE A 6 -7.91 -2.38 7.60
CA PHE A 6 -9.03 -1.43 7.71
C PHE A 6 -8.65 0.06 7.66
N ILE A 7 -7.42 0.37 7.23
CA ILE A 7 -6.92 1.73 7.08
C ILE A 7 -6.05 1.83 5.83
N SER A 8 -6.19 2.95 5.11
CA SER A 8 -5.36 3.26 3.95
C SER A 8 -3.95 3.68 4.38
N LEU A 9 -2.94 3.25 3.62
CA LEU A 9 -1.56 3.74 3.74
C LEU A 9 -1.46 5.27 3.56
N LYS A 10 -2.41 5.89 2.84
CA LYS A 10 -2.50 7.36 2.71
C LYS A 10 -2.69 8.06 4.05
N LEU A 11 -3.26 7.37 5.05
CA LEU A 11 -3.42 7.88 6.41
C LEU A 11 -2.27 7.46 7.34
N VAL A 12 -1.68 6.29 7.11
CA VAL A 12 -0.63 5.73 7.98
C VAL A 12 0.74 6.33 7.69
N ILE A 13 1.11 6.53 6.43
CA ILE A 13 2.47 6.95 6.06
C ILE A 13 2.83 8.36 6.59
N PRO A 14 2.00 9.41 6.42
CA PRO A 14 2.36 10.76 6.87
C PRO A 14 2.78 10.89 8.34
N PRO A 15 2.05 10.33 9.33
CA PRO A 15 2.52 10.37 10.72
C PRO A 15 3.77 9.53 10.95
N VAL A 16 3.95 8.40 10.25
CA VAL A 16 5.18 7.58 10.35
C VAL A 16 6.41 8.38 9.89
N LEU A 17 6.29 9.20 8.84
CA LEU A 17 7.40 10.03 8.35
C LEU A 17 7.90 11.05 9.37
N LYS A 18 7.06 11.45 10.33
CA LYS A 18 7.44 12.34 11.43
C LYS A 18 8.27 11.64 12.51
N LEU A 19 8.23 10.31 12.56
CA LEU A 19 8.86 9.49 13.59
C LEU A 19 10.18 8.86 13.13
N ILE A 20 10.42 8.79 11.83
CA ILE A 20 11.64 8.20 11.25
C ILE A 20 12.59 9.28 10.75
N LYS A 21 13.90 9.01 10.88
CA LYS A 21 14.97 9.86 10.35
C LYS A 21 15.07 9.81 8.82
N ASP A 22 15.68 10.81 8.23
CA ASP A 22 16.01 10.82 6.81
C ASP A 22 16.98 9.67 6.50
N GLY A 23 16.86 9.10 5.29
CA GLY A 23 17.53 7.88 4.88
C GLY A 23 16.93 6.58 5.44
N ALA A 24 15.95 6.64 6.36
CA ALA A 24 15.25 5.44 6.82
C ALA A 24 14.37 4.85 5.72
N THR A 25 14.19 3.53 5.77
CA THR A 25 13.42 2.78 4.77
C THR A 25 12.10 2.30 5.32
N ILE A 26 11.07 2.37 4.50
CA ILE A 26 9.74 1.83 4.73
C ILE A 26 9.55 0.63 3.81
N LEU A 27 9.19 -0.50 4.39
CA LEU A 27 8.57 -1.63 3.71
C LEU A 27 7.11 -1.68 4.18
N ALA A 28 6.17 -1.47 3.27
CA ALA A 28 4.73 -1.45 3.58
C ALA A 28 3.95 -2.41 2.68
N LEU A 29 2.87 -2.96 3.22
CA LEU A 29 1.96 -3.84 2.49
C LEU A 29 0.76 -3.04 1.97
N ILE A 30 0.67 -2.90 0.66
CA ILE A 30 -0.47 -2.35 -0.07
C ILE A 30 -1.55 -3.43 -0.14
N LYS A 31 -2.71 -3.13 0.45
CA LYS A 31 -3.87 -4.01 0.50
C LYS A 31 -5.03 -3.38 -0.27
N PRO A 32 -5.24 -3.71 -1.56
CA PRO A 32 -6.24 -3.05 -2.40
C PRO A 32 -7.62 -2.91 -1.77
N GLN A 33 -8.07 -3.91 -1.00
CA GLN A 33 -9.36 -3.90 -0.29
C GLN A 33 -9.53 -2.79 0.76
N PHE A 34 -8.43 -2.16 1.20
CA PHE A 34 -8.46 -1.02 2.12
C PHE A 34 -8.12 0.33 1.45
N GLU A 35 -7.78 0.30 0.16
CA GLU A 35 -7.38 1.48 -0.61
C GLU A 35 -8.45 1.91 -1.63
N VAL A 36 -9.23 0.96 -2.15
CA VAL A 36 -10.34 1.26 -3.06
C VAL A 36 -11.58 1.77 -2.30
N GLY A 37 -12.48 2.43 -3.02
CA GLY A 37 -13.78 2.82 -2.47
C GLY A 37 -14.68 1.60 -2.20
N ARG A 38 -15.64 1.72 -1.27
CA ARG A 38 -16.55 0.63 -0.88
C ARG A 38 -17.26 -0.06 -2.06
N LYS A 39 -17.55 0.68 -3.13
CA LYS A 39 -18.22 0.18 -4.35
C LYS A 39 -17.36 -0.78 -5.17
N ASP A 40 -16.04 -0.69 -5.03
CA ASP A 40 -15.06 -1.45 -5.81
C ASP A 40 -14.58 -2.71 -5.06
N VAL A 41 -15.13 -2.95 -3.86
CA VAL A 41 -14.90 -4.15 -3.06
C VAL A 41 -15.97 -5.18 -3.37
N GLY A 42 -15.57 -6.34 -3.89
CA GLY A 42 -16.47 -7.42 -4.25
C GLY A 42 -17.03 -8.18 -3.04
N LYS A 43 -17.78 -9.26 -3.32
CA LYS A 43 -18.30 -10.18 -2.29
C LYS A 43 -17.16 -10.64 -1.37
N HIS A 44 -17.47 -10.74 -0.07
CA HIS A 44 -16.53 -11.15 0.98
C HIS A 44 -15.31 -10.22 1.18
N GLY A 45 -15.36 -8.98 0.70
CA GLY A 45 -14.27 -8.03 0.93
C GLY A 45 -13.08 -8.20 -0.02
N VAL A 46 -13.29 -8.82 -1.19
CA VAL A 46 -12.20 -9.18 -2.12
C VAL A 46 -12.20 -8.30 -3.36
N VAL A 47 -11.04 -7.71 -3.67
CA VAL A 47 -10.78 -6.98 -4.91
C VAL A 47 -10.16 -7.93 -5.93
N ARG A 48 -10.97 -8.40 -6.89
CA ARG A 48 -10.52 -9.39 -7.89
C ARG A 48 -9.99 -8.80 -9.19
N SER A 49 -10.39 -7.58 -9.55
CA SER A 49 -9.97 -6.93 -10.80
C SER A 49 -8.45 -6.64 -10.75
N PRO A 50 -7.67 -7.22 -11.67
CA PRO A 50 -6.24 -6.90 -11.79
C PRO A 50 -5.99 -5.42 -12.10
N GLU A 51 -6.92 -4.78 -12.82
CA GLU A 51 -6.85 -3.37 -13.17
C GLU A 51 -6.99 -2.48 -11.93
N LEU A 52 -7.94 -2.81 -11.04
CA LEU A 52 -8.10 -2.11 -9.76
C LEU A 52 -6.89 -2.31 -8.84
N GLN A 53 -6.36 -3.54 -8.77
CA GLN A 53 -5.16 -3.84 -7.99
C GLN A 53 -3.97 -2.99 -8.48
N SER A 54 -3.74 -3.00 -9.80
CA SER A 54 -2.65 -2.25 -10.44
C SER A 54 -2.82 -0.73 -10.24
N LYS A 55 -4.05 -0.24 -10.37
CA LYS A 55 -4.38 1.16 -10.11
C LYS A 55 -4.05 1.57 -8.68
N VAL A 56 -4.41 0.76 -7.69
CA VAL A 56 -4.06 1.02 -6.28
C VAL A 56 -2.55 1.10 -6.09
N VAL A 57 -1.79 0.13 -6.64
CA VAL A 57 -0.33 0.13 -6.52
C VAL A 57 0.27 1.41 -7.10
N LEU A 58 -0.21 1.84 -8.28
CA LEU A 58 0.23 3.09 -8.92
C LEU A 58 -0.14 4.33 -8.09
N GLU A 59 -1.36 4.38 -7.54
CA GLU A 59 -1.80 5.49 -6.69
C GLU A 59 -0.98 5.62 -5.42
N ILE A 60 -0.71 4.50 -4.72
CA ILE A 60 0.10 4.51 -3.50
C ILE A 60 1.56 4.85 -3.82
N THR A 61 2.08 4.36 -4.95
CA THR A 61 3.42 4.73 -5.43
C THR A 61 3.53 6.24 -5.68
N ALA A 62 2.55 6.81 -6.39
CA ALA A 62 2.52 8.25 -6.67
C ALA A 62 2.36 9.08 -5.39
N PHE A 63 1.50 8.63 -4.47
CA PHE A 63 1.32 9.24 -3.17
C PHE A 63 2.63 9.27 -2.36
N CYS A 64 3.36 8.15 -2.29
CA CYS A 64 4.63 8.09 -1.60
C CYS A 64 5.65 9.07 -2.21
N LYS A 65 5.76 9.11 -3.55
CA LYS A 65 6.63 10.07 -4.25
C LYS A 65 6.29 11.52 -3.91
N GLY A 66 5.01 11.84 -3.72
CA GLY A 66 4.56 13.16 -3.27
C GLY A 66 4.90 13.52 -1.82
N LEU A 67 5.37 12.57 -1.01
CA LEU A 67 5.74 12.74 0.40
C LEU A 67 7.25 12.75 0.66
N ASN A 68 8.06 13.12 -0.34
CA ASN A 68 9.52 13.07 -0.25
C ASN A 68 10.07 11.67 0.05
N LEU A 69 9.40 10.64 -0.49
CA LEU A 69 9.89 9.27 -0.47
C LEU A 69 10.42 8.89 -1.85
N GLU A 70 11.63 8.34 -1.89
CA GLU A 70 12.16 7.63 -3.04
C GLU A 70 11.58 6.20 -3.04
N VAL A 71 10.67 5.92 -3.97
CA VAL A 71 10.12 4.55 -4.14
C VAL A 71 11.11 3.72 -4.95
N MET A 72 11.73 2.73 -4.30
CA MET A 72 12.72 1.84 -4.90
C MET A 72 12.07 0.67 -5.67
N GLY A 73 10.84 0.30 -5.33
CA GLY A 73 10.11 -0.71 -6.09
C GLY A 73 8.86 -1.23 -5.40
N THR A 74 8.11 -2.04 -6.14
CA THR A 74 6.95 -2.79 -5.66
C THR A 74 7.03 -4.24 -6.12
N CYS A 75 6.41 -5.16 -5.38
CA CYS A 75 6.27 -6.56 -5.78
C CYS A 75 4.98 -7.16 -5.23
N GLU A 76 4.46 -8.22 -5.86
CA GLU A 76 3.34 -8.99 -5.32
C GLU A 76 3.80 -9.77 -4.07
N SER A 77 2.96 -9.80 -3.03
CA SER A 77 3.16 -10.66 -1.87
C SER A 77 3.06 -12.13 -2.31
N PRO A 78 3.96 -13.03 -1.84
CA PRO A 78 3.85 -14.46 -2.14
C PRO A 78 2.63 -15.12 -1.49
N LEU A 79 2.02 -14.44 -0.51
CA LEU A 79 0.84 -14.91 0.22
C LEU A 79 -0.36 -14.04 -0.10
N LEU A 80 -1.51 -14.68 -0.23
CA LEU A 80 -2.80 -13.99 -0.25
C LEU A 80 -3.19 -13.54 1.17
N GLY A 81 -3.91 -12.43 1.27
CA GLY A 81 -4.54 -12.03 2.52
C GLY A 81 -5.59 -13.06 2.97
N PRO A 82 -6.06 -13.03 4.24
CA PRO A 82 -6.94 -14.06 4.80
C PRO A 82 -8.24 -14.31 4.02
N ALA A 83 -8.79 -13.28 3.37
CA ALA A 83 -9.98 -13.38 2.53
C ALA A 83 -9.68 -13.70 1.05
N GLY A 84 -8.41 -13.93 0.69
CA GLY A 84 -7.96 -14.22 -0.68
C GLY A 84 -7.62 -12.97 -1.51
N ASN A 85 -7.39 -11.81 -0.89
CA ASN A 85 -6.92 -10.62 -1.60
C ASN A 85 -5.46 -10.79 -2.02
N ARG A 86 -5.13 -10.34 -3.23
CA ARG A 86 -3.74 -10.12 -3.64
C ARG A 86 -3.25 -8.83 -2.98
N GLU A 87 -2.09 -8.90 -2.36
CA GLU A 87 -1.46 -7.80 -1.64
C GLU A 87 -0.08 -7.55 -2.23
N PHE A 88 0.45 -6.33 -2.09
CA PHE A 88 1.69 -5.93 -2.76
C PHE A 88 2.61 -5.21 -1.79
N PHE A 89 3.90 -5.48 -1.83
CA PHE A 89 4.86 -4.68 -1.09
C PHE A 89 5.21 -3.40 -1.85
N ILE A 90 5.48 -2.34 -1.10
CA ILE A 90 6.18 -1.15 -1.55
C ILE A 90 7.41 -0.91 -0.67
N TYR A 91 8.55 -0.70 -1.31
CA TYR A 91 9.82 -0.38 -0.67
C TYR A 91 10.20 1.07 -1.02
N ALA A 92 10.34 1.90 0.00
CA ALA A 92 10.63 3.32 -0.18
C ALA A 92 11.63 3.83 0.87
N LYS A 93 12.41 4.84 0.50
CA LYS A 93 13.40 5.50 1.37
C LYS A 93 12.97 6.93 1.60
N LYS A 94 13.00 7.39 2.85
CA LYS A 94 12.79 8.79 3.18
C LYS A 94 14.00 9.59 2.73
N LEU A 95 13.76 10.61 1.90
CA LEU A 95 14.77 11.56 1.46
C LEU A 95 15.05 12.59 2.56
#